data_AF-A0AAP0RZJ2-F1
#
_entry.id   AF-A0AAP0RZJ2-F1
#
_cell.length_a   1.000
_cell.length_b   1.000
_cell.length_c   1.000
_cell.angle_alpha   90.00
_cell.angle_beta   90.00
_cell.angle_gamma   90.00
#
_symmetry.space_group_name_H-M   'P 1'
#
loop_
_entity.id
_entity.type
_entity.pdbx_description
1 polymer ?
#
loop_
_entity_poly.entity_id
_entity_poly.type
_entity_poly.pdbx_seq_one_letter_code
_entity_poly.pdbx_strand_id
1 'polypeptide(L)'
;MWQVLIRFGYSKDLLEILYRLVESEGEENIENGRERNGVDRARRAIEKYFCDPNYRLLHDQLSEGLAELLRSDVKFLNSGEKRKISLASKWCPSIDSSYDKSTLICENTARKVFPRDSDSQYDGLEEAHYAYRVRNRLHKEVLIPLRKEIHMSEEKCNRVAFNTMKAYKTYKNLYGECDEEMLYQHYFEVVHKCGKATIGEGLKLPHQIITSCLKEESESPEVAELQWGRLVEEFSKKGKFKNSLAVCDLSGNMRGSLMEDVCIAMGLLVSELSGPPWKGKVFSFSDYPKLPKHQRRRPFVQD
;
A
#
# COMPACT_ATOMS: atom_id res chain seq x y z
N MET A 1 -0.36 -1.36 13.39
CA MET A 1 -0.81 -2.30 12.33
C MET A 1 -1.18 -1.49 11.10
N TRP A 2 -2.22 -0.67 11.18
CA TRP A 2 -2.70 0.17 10.08
C TRP A 2 -1.78 1.33 9.71
N GLN A 3 -1.11 1.95 10.69
CA GLN A 3 -0.05 2.94 10.41
C GLN A 3 1.08 2.43 9.51
N VAL A 4 1.31 1.12 9.45
CA VAL A 4 2.34 0.53 8.58
C VAL A 4 1.79 0.36 7.16
N LEU A 5 0.57 -0.15 6.99
CA LEU A 5 -0.09 -0.26 5.66
C LEU A 5 -0.28 1.09 4.98
N ILE A 6 -0.59 2.13 5.76
CA ILE A 6 -0.79 3.48 5.23
C ILE A 6 0.56 4.15 4.93
N ARG A 7 1.63 3.85 5.69
CA ARG A 7 3.01 4.31 5.38
C ARG A 7 3.63 3.70 4.12
N PHE A 8 3.23 2.48 3.74
CA PHE A 8 3.72 1.81 2.52
C PHE A 8 2.87 2.12 1.27
N GLY A 9 1.87 3.00 1.36
CA GLY A 9 1.22 3.57 0.18
C GLY A 9 0.12 2.71 -0.47
N TYR A 10 -0.41 1.69 0.23
CA TYR A 10 -1.53 0.87 -0.25
C TYR A 10 -2.84 1.15 0.51
N SER A 11 -3.09 2.41 0.90
CA SER A 11 -4.37 2.81 1.50
C SER A 11 -5.55 2.67 0.53
N LYS A 12 -5.26 2.59 -0.79
CA LYS A 12 -6.24 2.39 -1.86
C LYS A 12 -7.09 1.13 -1.63
N ASP A 13 -6.44 0.02 -1.32
CA ASP A 13 -7.12 -1.27 -1.24
C ASP A 13 -8.01 -1.35 0.01
N LEU A 14 -7.61 -0.69 1.10
CA LEU A 14 -8.45 -0.59 2.30
C LEU A 14 -9.69 0.27 2.08
N LEU A 15 -9.55 1.37 1.32
CA LEU A 15 -10.68 2.20 0.93
C LEU A 15 -11.60 1.44 -0.03
N GLU A 16 -11.04 0.66 -0.96
CA GLU A 16 -11.81 -0.20 -1.85
C GLU A 16 -12.52 -1.32 -1.08
N ILE A 17 -11.90 -1.95 -0.09
CA ILE A 17 -12.55 -2.94 0.78
C ILE A 17 -13.73 -2.30 1.51
N LEU A 18 -13.54 -1.13 2.13
CA LEU A 18 -14.64 -0.41 2.78
C LEU A 18 -15.79 -0.12 1.80
N TYR A 19 -15.45 0.35 0.60
CA TYR A 19 -16.42 0.63 -0.45
C TYR A 19 -17.20 -0.64 -0.86
N ARG A 20 -16.49 -1.75 -1.09
CA ARG A 20 -17.08 -3.04 -1.49
C ARG A 20 -17.96 -3.65 -0.41
N LEU A 21 -17.59 -3.51 0.86
CA LEU A 21 -18.42 -3.96 1.99
C LEU A 21 -19.77 -3.21 2.05
N VAL A 22 -19.84 -1.98 1.52
CA VAL A 22 -21.08 -1.21 1.40
C VAL A 22 -21.87 -1.56 0.12
N GLU A 23 -21.18 -2.04 -0.93
CA GLU A 23 -21.79 -2.46 -2.19
C GLU A 23 -22.33 -3.90 -2.20
N SER A 24 -21.64 -4.86 -1.58
CA SER A 24 -21.90 -6.30 -1.75
C SER A 24 -23.28 -6.80 -1.29
N GLU A 25 -24.05 -5.97 -0.59
CA GLU A 25 -25.43 -6.27 -0.14
C GLU A 25 -26.49 -5.46 -0.91
N GLY A 26 -26.09 -4.63 -1.87
CA GLY A 26 -26.99 -3.82 -2.70
C GLY A 26 -27.40 -4.50 -4.02
N GLU A 27 -26.84 -5.65 -4.37
CA GLU A 27 -27.06 -6.32 -5.65
C GLU A 27 -28.38 -7.12 -5.72
N GLU A 28 -29.11 -7.29 -4.61
CA GLU A 28 -30.41 -7.99 -4.64
C GLU A 28 -31.58 -7.14 -5.18
N ASN A 29 -31.43 -5.83 -5.41
CA ASN A 29 -32.52 -4.99 -5.93
C ASN A 29 -32.00 -3.94 -6.93
N ILE A 30 -31.66 -4.38 -8.13
CA ILE A 30 -31.32 -3.49 -9.24
C ILE A 30 -32.54 -3.28 -10.14
N GLU A 31 -33.41 -2.35 -9.76
CA GLU A 31 -34.23 -1.61 -10.70
C GLU A 31 -34.48 -0.19 -10.15
N ASN A 32 -33.94 0.82 -10.86
CA ASN A 32 -34.13 2.27 -10.71
C ASN A 32 -33.02 3.11 -10.04
N GLY A 33 -32.25 3.81 -10.88
CA GLY A 33 -31.83 5.20 -10.62
C GLY A 33 -30.46 5.41 -9.95
N ARG A 34 -29.49 5.90 -10.73
CA ARG A 34 -28.11 6.22 -10.27
C ARG A 34 -28.02 7.22 -9.09
N GLU A 35 -29.01 8.09 -8.89
CA GLU A 35 -29.04 9.05 -7.78
C GLU A 35 -29.59 8.48 -6.46
N ARG A 36 -30.59 7.58 -6.51
CA ARG A 36 -31.07 6.86 -5.30
C ARG A 36 -29.95 6.02 -4.69
N ASN A 37 -29.13 5.42 -5.56
CA ASN A 37 -27.99 4.60 -5.19
C ASN A 37 -26.95 5.32 -4.30
N GLY A 38 -26.79 6.65 -4.40
CA GLY A 38 -25.81 7.39 -3.59
C GLY A 38 -26.22 7.55 -2.13
N VAL A 39 -27.46 7.99 -1.91
CA VAL A 39 -28.04 8.17 -0.57
C VAL A 39 -28.22 6.81 0.12
N ASP A 40 -28.63 5.79 -0.64
CA ASP A 40 -28.78 4.43 -0.12
C ASP A 40 -27.44 3.82 0.33
N ARG A 41 -26.35 4.06 -0.40
CA ARG A 41 -25.00 3.67 0.04
C ARG A 41 -24.59 4.39 1.32
N ALA A 42 -24.81 5.70 1.40
CA ALA A 42 -24.49 6.48 2.60
C ALA A 42 -25.24 5.94 3.83
N ARG A 43 -26.54 5.64 3.67
CA ARG A 43 -27.37 5.03 4.72
C ARG A 43 -26.83 3.67 5.16
N ARG A 44 -26.51 2.78 4.21
CA ARG A 44 -25.91 1.46 4.53
C ARG A 44 -24.57 1.60 5.25
N ALA A 45 -23.74 2.56 4.86
CA ALA A 45 -22.47 2.80 5.53
C ALA A 45 -22.66 3.25 6.99
N ILE A 46 -23.67 4.09 7.25
CA ILE A 46 -24.07 4.50 8.61
C ILE A 46 -24.57 3.28 9.41
N GLU A 47 -25.49 2.50 8.83
CA GLU A 47 -26.03 1.29 9.47
C GLU A 47 -24.90 0.30 9.82
N LYS A 48 -23.99 0.01 8.88
CA LYS A 48 -22.81 -0.85 9.14
C LYS A 48 -21.90 -0.27 10.21
N TYR A 49 -21.67 1.04 10.21
CA TYR A 49 -20.84 1.67 11.24
C TYR A 49 -21.40 1.46 12.64
N PHE A 50 -22.73 1.47 12.82
CA PHE A 50 -23.35 1.26 14.13
C PHE A 50 -23.59 -0.22 14.48
N CYS A 51 -23.88 -1.07 13.50
CA CYS A 51 -24.31 -2.45 13.72
C CYS A 51 -23.20 -3.51 13.51
N ASP A 52 -22.15 -3.22 12.74
CA ASP A 52 -21.04 -4.15 12.46
C ASP A 52 -19.74 -3.69 13.14
N PRO A 53 -19.31 -4.36 14.23
CA PRO A 53 -18.08 -4.01 14.95
C PRO A 53 -16.81 -4.08 14.08
N ASN A 54 -16.75 -4.98 13.09
CA ASN A 54 -15.59 -5.14 12.23
C ASN A 54 -15.50 -3.99 11.22
N TYR A 55 -16.63 -3.63 10.62
CA TYR A 55 -16.71 -2.48 9.72
C TYR A 55 -16.34 -1.19 10.45
N ARG A 56 -16.90 -0.97 11.65
CA ARG A 56 -16.56 0.18 12.50
C ARG A 56 -15.07 0.25 12.80
N LEU A 57 -14.49 -0.88 13.23
CA LEU A 57 -13.06 -0.96 13.55
C LEU A 57 -12.19 -0.62 12.34
N LEU A 58 -12.49 -1.18 11.16
CA LEU A 58 -11.77 -0.90 9.92
C LEU A 58 -11.88 0.58 9.53
N HIS A 59 -13.09 1.14 9.57
CA HIS A 59 -13.35 2.54 9.25
C HIS A 59 -12.60 3.50 10.17
N ASP A 60 -12.64 3.24 11.48
CA ASP A 60 -11.97 4.05 12.48
C ASP A 60 -10.45 4.01 12.34
N GLN A 61 -9.89 2.82 12.11
CA GLN A 61 -8.45 2.63 11.97
C GLN A 61 -7.92 3.22 10.66
N LEU A 62 -8.67 3.14 9.57
CA LEU A 62 -8.31 3.79 8.32
C LEU A 62 -8.34 5.32 8.48
N SER A 63 -9.41 5.85 9.07
CA SER A 63 -9.55 7.29 9.30
C SER A 63 -8.43 7.84 10.21
N GLU A 64 -8.05 7.09 11.25
CA GLU A 64 -6.97 7.49 12.15
C GLU A 64 -5.62 7.51 11.44
N GLY A 65 -5.27 6.45 10.72
CA GLY A 65 -3.99 6.41 10.04
C GLY A 65 -3.89 7.41 8.89
N LEU A 66 -5.00 7.71 8.19
CA LEU A 66 -5.05 8.82 7.23
C LEU A 66 -4.81 10.16 7.95
N ALA A 67 -5.47 10.41 9.08
CA ALA A 67 -5.30 11.65 9.82
C ALA A 67 -3.87 11.84 10.35
N GLU A 68 -3.24 10.80 10.88
CA GLU A 68 -1.85 10.83 11.36
C GLU A 68 -0.84 11.12 10.25
N LEU A 69 -1.01 10.48 9.08
CA LEU A 69 -0.15 10.76 7.94
C LEU A 69 -0.38 12.15 7.39
N LEU A 70 -1.63 12.57 7.18
CA LEU A 70 -1.93 13.90 6.66
C LEU A 70 -1.39 15.01 7.58
N ARG A 71 -1.51 14.86 8.91
CA ARG A 71 -0.90 15.79 9.88
C ARG A 71 0.62 15.85 9.74
N SER A 72 1.27 14.70 9.56
CA SER A 72 2.73 14.64 9.38
C SER A 72 3.16 15.23 8.04
N ASP A 73 2.42 14.94 6.98
CA ASP A 73 2.67 15.42 5.63
C ASP A 73 2.56 16.94 5.53
N VAL A 74 1.57 17.54 6.19
CA VAL A 74 1.45 19.02 6.28
C VAL A 74 2.67 19.60 7.02
N LYS A 75 3.15 18.97 8.09
CA LYS A 75 4.38 19.41 8.78
C LYS A 75 5.61 19.33 7.87
N PHE A 76 5.75 18.24 7.09
CA PHE A 76 6.84 18.10 6.11
C PHE A 76 6.73 19.09 4.96
N LEU A 77 5.52 19.38 4.50
CA LEU A 77 5.28 20.39 3.47
C LEU A 77 5.70 21.78 3.96
N ASN A 78 5.28 22.16 5.18
CA ASN A 78 5.58 23.47 5.76
C ASN A 78 7.06 23.66 6.10
N SER A 79 7.77 22.58 6.43
CA SER A 79 9.23 22.59 6.69
C SER A 79 10.08 22.45 5.43
N GLY A 80 9.46 22.25 4.25
CA GLY A 80 10.17 22.04 2.98
C GLY A 80 10.78 20.65 2.81
N GLU A 81 10.55 19.72 3.75
CA GLU A 81 11.01 18.32 3.71
C GLU A 81 10.18 17.45 2.76
N LYS A 82 9.97 17.93 1.52
CA LYS A 82 9.06 17.37 0.51
C LYS A 82 9.26 15.87 0.23
N ARG A 83 10.49 15.37 0.37
CA ARG A 83 10.83 13.94 0.17
C ARG A 83 10.24 13.01 1.24
N LYS A 84 9.82 13.54 2.39
CA LYS A 84 9.20 12.79 3.49
C LYS A 84 7.67 12.76 3.42
N ILE A 85 7.08 13.52 2.50
CA ILE A 85 5.63 13.55 2.29
C ILE A 85 5.17 12.18 1.79
N SER A 86 4.19 11.61 2.48
CA SER A 86 3.58 10.33 2.12
C SER A 86 2.57 10.47 0.98
N LEU A 87 2.08 9.33 0.48
CA LEU A 87 1.00 9.31 -0.52
C LEU A 87 -0.41 9.41 0.10
N ALA A 88 -0.55 9.74 1.39
CA ALA A 88 -1.84 9.76 2.08
C ALA A 88 -2.87 10.67 1.41
N SER A 89 -2.46 11.86 0.96
CA SER A 89 -3.38 12.81 0.30
C SER A 89 -3.85 12.36 -1.09
N LYS A 90 -3.10 11.46 -1.74
CA LYS A 90 -3.50 10.81 -3.00
C LYS A 90 -4.62 9.79 -2.76
N TRP A 91 -4.53 9.05 -1.66
CA TRP A 91 -5.47 7.98 -1.35
C TRP A 91 -6.68 8.43 -0.54
N CYS A 92 -6.54 9.47 0.28
CA CYS A 92 -7.68 10.10 0.93
C CYS A 92 -8.64 10.58 -0.17
N PRO A 93 -9.91 10.15 -0.18
CA PRO A 93 -10.83 10.55 -1.23
C PRO A 93 -11.05 12.07 -1.23
N SER A 94 -11.40 12.59 -2.40
CA SER A 94 -11.90 13.97 -2.48
C SER A 94 -13.24 14.06 -1.78
N ILE A 95 -13.47 15.19 -1.13
CA ILE A 95 -14.76 15.50 -0.53
C ILE A 95 -15.85 15.44 -1.60
N ASP A 96 -16.97 14.82 -1.25
CA ASP A 96 -18.15 14.64 -2.11
C ASP A 96 -17.89 13.77 -3.37
N SER A 97 -16.75 13.08 -3.44
CA SER A 97 -16.51 12.03 -4.42
C SER A 97 -17.43 10.83 -4.20
N SER A 98 -17.57 9.94 -5.19
CA SER A 98 -18.36 8.71 -5.06
C SER A 98 -17.93 7.87 -3.85
N TYR A 99 -16.61 7.76 -3.62
CA TYR A 99 -16.05 7.05 -2.48
C TYR A 99 -16.43 7.72 -1.15
N ASP A 100 -16.28 9.05 -1.04
CA ASP A 100 -16.64 9.77 0.19
C ASP A 100 -18.14 9.69 0.47
N LYS A 101 -18.99 9.89 -0.55
CA LYS A 101 -20.45 9.78 -0.40
C LYS A 101 -20.89 8.37 0.02
N SER A 102 -20.14 7.33 -0.37
CA SER A 102 -20.50 5.95 -0.05
C SER A 102 -19.92 5.45 1.26
N THR A 103 -18.83 6.04 1.77
CA THR A 103 -18.13 5.55 2.98
C THR A 103 -18.12 6.54 4.14
N LEU A 104 -18.38 7.83 3.86
CA LEU A 104 -18.32 8.96 4.79
C LEU A 104 -16.95 9.11 5.49
N ILE A 105 -15.90 8.55 4.90
CA ILE A 105 -14.56 8.48 5.50
C ILE A 105 -13.90 9.86 5.64
N CYS A 106 -14.19 10.83 4.75
CA CYS A 106 -13.57 12.15 4.82
C CYS A 106 -14.05 12.93 6.04
N GLU A 107 -15.30 12.74 6.49
CA GLU A 107 -15.78 13.39 7.71
C GLU A 107 -15.01 12.87 8.94
N ASN A 108 -14.92 11.55 9.12
CA ASN A 108 -14.17 10.97 10.25
C ASN A 108 -12.69 11.33 10.20
N THR A 109 -12.08 11.33 9.02
CA THR A 109 -10.69 11.78 8.84
C THR A 109 -10.55 13.26 9.20
N ALA A 110 -11.46 14.12 8.76
CA ALA A 110 -11.42 15.55 9.05
C ALA A 110 -11.57 15.85 10.55
N ARG A 111 -12.52 15.19 11.23
CA ARG A 111 -12.72 15.29 12.69
C ARG A 111 -11.47 14.86 13.47
N LYS A 112 -10.72 13.88 12.97
CA LYS A 112 -9.46 13.43 13.57
C LYS A 112 -8.31 14.38 13.29
N VAL A 113 -8.21 14.96 12.08
CA VAL A 113 -7.18 15.96 11.76
C VAL A 113 -7.41 17.26 12.53
N PHE A 114 -8.66 17.69 12.68
CA PHE A 114 -9.08 18.90 13.38
C PHE A 114 -10.07 18.58 14.51
N PRO A 115 -9.61 18.02 15.65
CA PRO A 115 -10.47 17.76 16.81
C PRO A 115 -11.18 19.01 17.33
N ARG A 116 -12.31 18.84 18.03
CA ARG A 116 -13.16 19.97 18.47
C ARG A 116 -12.44 20.89 19.46
N ASP A 117 -11.53 20.35 20.24
CA ASP A 117 -10.65 21.05 21.20
C ASP A 117 -9.42 21.70 20.53
N SER A 118 -9.18 21.45 19.25
CA SER A 118 -8.01 22.01 18.55
C SER A 118 -8.13 23.49 18.20
N ASP A 119 -9.35 24.06 18.21
CA ASP A 119 -9.59 25.42 17.79
C ASP A 119 -10.82 26.03 18.48
N SER A 120 -10.68 27.22 19.07
CA SER A 120 -11.76 27.89 19.79
C SER A 120 -12.96 28.22 18.90
N GLN A 121 -12.76 28.31 17.59
CA GLN A 121 -13.84 28.56 16.63
C GLN A 121 -14.80 27.37 16.44
N TYR A 122 -14.52 26.22 17.06
CA TYR A 122 -15.43 25.07 17.12
C TYR A 122 -16.31 25.05 18.36
N ASP A 123 -16.04 25.92 19.33
CA ASP A 123 -16.80 25.94 20.57
C ASP A 123 -18.26 26.36 20.32
N GLY A 124 -19.20 25.71 20.99
CA GLY A 124 -20.63 25.95 20.81
C GLY A 124 -21.23 25.61 19.42
N LEU A 125 -20.44 25.11 18.44
CA LEU A 125 -20.98 24.71 17.15
C LEU A 125 -21.83 23.44 17.24
N GLU A 126 -22.95 23.45 16.54
CA GLU A 126 -23.75 22.27 16.27
C GLU A 126 -22.94 21.24 15.44
N GLU A 127 -23.19 19.94 15.66
CA GLU A 127 -22.46 18.85 15.02
C GLU A 127 -22.39 18.94 13.50
N ALA A 128 -23.50 19.31 12.83
CA ALA A 128 -23.53 19.45 11.38
C ALA A 128 -22.62 20.61 10.89
N HIS A 129 -22.61 21.72 11.62
CA HIS A 129 -21.76 22.87 11.31
C HIS A 129 -20.28 22.55 11.57
N TYR A 130 -19.97 21.85 12.66
CA TYR A 130 -18.62 21.38 12.95
C TYR A 130 -18.12 20.45 11.84
N ALA A 131 -18.89 19.42 11.47
CA ALA A 131 -18.57 18.48 10.40
C ALA A 131 -18.29 19.19 9.07
N TYR A 132 -19.16 20.14 8.68
CA TYR A 132 -18.99 20.94 7.47
C TYR A 132 -17.69 21.77 7.50
N ARG A 133 -17.40 22.41 8.64
CA ARG A 133 -16.18 23.24 8.81
C ARG A 133 -14.92 22.39 8.69
N VAL A 134 -14.82 21.28 9.42
CA VAL A 134 -13.61 20.44 9.41
C VAL A 134 -13.41 19.77 8.05
N ARG A 135 -14.48 19.33 7.38
CA ARG A 135 -14.40 18.81 6.00
C ARG A 135 -13.83 19.87 5.07
N ASN A 136 -14.35 21.09 5.09
CA ASN A 136 -13.82 22.17 4.26
C ASN A 136 -12.35 22.50 4.53
N ARG A 137 -11.93 22.50 5.80
CA ARG A 137 -10.52 22.70 6.17
C ARG A 137 -9.64 21.55 5.68
N LEU A 138 -10.06 20.30 5.86
CA LEU A 138 -9.36 19.14 5.32
C LEU A 138 -9.14 19.27 3.81
N HIS A 139 -10.15 19.72 3.07
CA HIS A 139 -9.98 19.93 1.63
C HIS A 139 -8.99 21.05 1.33
N LYS A 140 -9.21 22.25 1.89
CA LYS A 140 -8.47 23.47 1.51
C LYS A 140 -7.06 23.54 2.09
N GLU A 141 -6.90 23.23 3.37
CA GLU A 141 -5.64 23.40 4.11
C GLU A 141 -4.73 22.17 4.01
N VAL A 142 -5.28 20.98 3.72
CA VAL A 142 -4.53 19.72 3.75
C VAL A 142 -4.46 19.08 2.36
N LEU A 143 -5.60 18.69 1.77
CA LEU A 143 -5.60 17.87 0.54
C LEU A 143 -5.12 18.64 -0.70
N ILE A 144 -5.61 19.86 -0.94
CA ILE A 144 -5.18 20.67 -2.08
C ILE A 144 -3.66 20.89 -2.11
N PRO A 145 -3.01 21.43 -1.05
CA PRO A 145 -1.59 21.73 -1.10
C PRO A 145 -0.73 20.46 -1.19
N LEU A 146 -1.09 19.38 -0.48
CA LEU A 146 -0.35 18.13 -0.55
C LEU A 146 -0.46 17.45 -1.92
N ARG A 147 -1.65 17.43 -2.52
CA ARG A 147 -1.83 16.84 -3.87
C ARG A 147 -1.09 17.62 -4.94
N LYS A 148 -1.02 18.95 -4.82
CA LYS A 148 -0.20 19.78 -5.71
C LYS A 148 1.27 19.36 -5.63
N GLU A 149 1.81 19.19 -4.42
CA GLU A 149 3.20 18.77 -4.26
C GLU A 149 3.46 17.36 -4.81
N ILE A 150 2.58 16.39 -4.50
CA ILE A 150 2.69 15.02 -5.01
C ILE A 150 2.64 15.02 -6.54
N HIS A 151 1.70 15.75 -7.14
CA HIS A 151 1.57 15.82 -8.60
C HIS A 151 2.85 16.37 -9.25
N MET A 152 3.45 17.43 -8.70
CA MET A 152 4.71 17.99 -9.20
C MET A 152 5.89 17.02 -9.06
N SER A 153 5.94 16.24 -7.98
CA SER A 153 6.95 15.20 -7.78
C SER A 153 6.74 14.01 -8.73
N GLU A 154 5.49 13.60 -8.93
CA GLU A 154 5.10 12.54 -9.86
C GLU A 154 5.37 12.93 -11.30
N GLU A 155 5.09 14.15 -11.76
CA GLU A 155 5.45 14.57 -13.13
C GLU A 155 6.95 14.41 -13.41
N LYS A 156 7.79 14.64 -12.41
CA LYS A 156 9.25 14.52 -12.54
C LYS A 156 9.70 13.06 -12.59
N CYS A 157 9.09 12.17 -11.80
CA CYS A 157 9.41 10.74 -11.75
C CYS A 157 8.73 9.95 -12.89
N ASN A 158 7.43 10.19 -13.11
CA ASN A 158 6.64 9.61 -14.17
C ASN A 158 7.16 10.02 -15.54
N ARG A 159 7.68 11.23 -15.78
CA ARG A 159 8.35 11.50 -17.08
C ARG A 159 9.47 10.52 -17.36
N VAL A 160 10.27 10.17 -16.36
CA VAL A 160 11.38 9.23 -16.54
C VAL A 160 10.83 7.81 -16.75
N ALA A 161 10.00 7.30 -15.82
CA ALA A 161 9.46 5.95 -15.88
C ALA A 161 8.48 5.71 -17.07
N PHE A 162 7.64 6.70 -17.40
CA PHE A 162 6.71 6.65 -18.53
C PHE A 162 7.43 6.73 -19.87
N ASN A 163 8.50 7.53 -19.98
CA ASN A 163 9.33 7.52 -21.20
C ASN A 163 10.03 6.17 -21.37
N THR A 164 10.50 5.54 -20.29
CA THR A 164 11.05 4.18 -20.34
C THR A 164 9.99 3.14 -20.72
N MET A 165 8.77 3.22 -20.16
CA MET A 165 7.65 2.31 -20.49
C MET A 165 7.12 2.53 -21.92
N LYS A 166 7.11 3.77 -22.41
CA LYS A 166 6.73 4.10 -23.79
C LYS A 166 7.79 3.62 -24.77
N ALA A 167 9.07 3.83 -24.45
CA ALA A 167 10.18 3.26 -25.20
C ALA A 167 10.06 1.72 -25.24
N TYR A 168 9.73 1.07 -24.12
CA TYR A 168 9.41 -0.37 -24.05
C TYR A 168 8.30 -0.80 -25.00
N LYS A 169 7.12 -0.14 -24.97
CA LYS A 169 6.00 -0.48 -25.86
C LYS A 169 6.37 -0.29 -27.32
N THR A 170 7.12 0.76 -27.63
CA THR A 170 7.61 1.03 -28.99
C THR A 170 8.64 -0.03 -29.42
N TYR A 171 9.56 -0.42 -28.56
CA TYR A 171 10.59 -1.42 -28.86
C TYR A 171 9.99 -2.83 -29.03
N LYS A 172 9.09 -3.25 -28.13
CA LYS A 172 8.33 -4.51 -28.19
C LYS A 172 7.50 -4.61 -29.48
N ASN A 173 6.89 -3.49 -29.90
CA ASN A 173 6.12 -3.44 -31.14
C ASN A 173 7.00 -3.45 -32.40
N LEU A 174 8.25 -2.99 -32.32
CA LEU A 174 9.16 -2.90 -33.46
C LEU A 174 9.99 -4.17 -33.68
N TYR A 175 10.37 -4.87 -32.61
CA TYR A 175 11.39 -5.93 -32.68
C TYR A 175 10.95 -7.29 -32.13
N GLY A 176 9.73 -7.44 -31.59
CA GLY A 176 9.26 -8.71 -31.03
C GLY A 176 9.81 -8.99 -29.63
N GLU A 177 9.98 -10.29 -29.28
CA GLU A 177 10.42 -10.76 -27.95
C GLU A 177 11.65 -9.99 -27.48
N CYS A 178 11.47 -9.26 -26.39
CA CYS A 178 12.53 -8.52 -25.75
C CYS A 178 13.00 -9.38 -24.58
N ASP A 179 14.30 -9.62 -24.49
CA ASP A 179 14.92 -10.33 -23.38
C ASP A 179 14.55 -9.65 -22.06
N GLU A 180 13.62 -10.27 -21.32
CA GLU A 180 13.03 -9.72 -20.10
C GLU A 180 14.10 -9.41 -19.03
N GLU A 181 15.22 -10.13 -19.07
CA GLU A 181 16.35 -9.98 -18.16
C GLU A 181 17.09 -8.64 -18.36
N MET A 182 17.34 -8.27 -19.61
CA MET A 182 18.01 -7.00 -19.97
C MET A 182 17.12 -5.77 -19.64
N LEU A 183 15.81 -5.93 -19.81
CA LEU A 183 14.80 -4.93 -19.41
C LEU A 183 14.75 -4.71 -17.90
N TYR A 184 14.84 -5.79 -17.13
CA TYR A 184 14.83 -5.71 -15.67
C TYR A 184 16.11 -5.03 -15.15
N GLN A 185 17.26 -5.33 -15.75
CA GLN A 185 18.51 -4.63 -15.47
C GLN A 185 18.40 -3.13 -15.77
N HIS A 186 17.76 -2.74 -16.87
CA HIS A 186 17.57 -1.32 -17.20
C HIS A 186 16.61 -0.59 -16.23
N TYR A 187 15.51 -1.23 -15.84
CA TYR A 187 14.63 -0.70 -14.77
C TYR A 187 15.41 -0.55 -13.45
N PHE A 188 16.22 -1.55 -13.11
CA PHE A 188 17.08 -1.50 -11.93
C PHE A 188 18.11 -0.38 -12.01
N GLU A 189 18.78 -0.16 -13.14
CA GLU A 189 19.68 0.97 -13.31
C GLU A 189 18.97 2.31 -13.12
N VAL A 190 17.74 2.44 -13.62
CA VAL A 190 16.94 3.67 -13.42
C VAL A 190 16.55 3.83 -11.96
N VAL A 191 16.08 2.77 -11.29
CA VAL A 191 15.76 2.78 -9.86
C VAL A 191 16.99 3.05 -9.01
N HIS A 192 18.17 2.53 -9.39
CA HIS A 192 19.44 2.72 -8.70
C HIS A 192 20.05 4.11 -8.96
N LYS A 193 19.80 4.70 -10.14
CA LYS A 193 20.15 6.11 -10.45
C LYS A 193 19.18 7.08 -9.75
N CYS A 194 17.92 6.71 -9.57
CA CYS A 194 16.90 7.52 -8.88
C CYS A 194 16.90 7.34 -7.35
N GLY A 195 17.37 6.19 -6.85
CA GLY A 195 17.43 5.83 -5.44
C GLY A 195 18.84 5.45 -5.02
N LYS A 196 19.47 6.27 -4.18
CA LYS A 196 20.76 5.96 -3.51
C LYS A 196 20.61 4.88 -2.42
N ALA A 197 19.75 3.89 -2.61
CA ALA A 197 19.42 2.89 -1.60
C ALA A 197 20.30 1.67 -1.78
N THR A 198 21.54 1.73 -1.29
CA THR A 198 22.33 0.53 -1.02
C THR A 198 21.71 -0.20 0.18
N ILE A 199 21.39 -1.48 0.01
CA ILE A 199 20.81 -2.33 1.06
C ILE A 199 21.85 -2.62 2.16
N GLY A 200 23.13 -2.54 1.79
CA GLY A 200 24.33 -2.66 2.60
C GLY A 200 25.52 -2.91 1.66
N GLU A 201 26.75 -2.80 2.15
CA GLU A 201 27.95 -3.09 1.35
C GLU A 201 28.07 -4.62 1.16
N GLY A 202 28.07 -5.09 -0.10
CA GLY A 202 28.27 -6.51 -0.44
C GLY A 202 27.05 -7.43 -0.25
N LEU A 203 25.84 -6.91 0.01
CA LEU A 203 24.62 -7.73 0.08
C LEU A 203 23.99 -7.94 -1.30
N LYS A 204 23.65 -9.18 -1.61
CA LYS A 204 22.83 -9.53 -2.78
C LYS A 204 21.36 -9.15 -2.55
N LEU A 205 20.65 -8.96 -3.66
CA LEU A 205 19.21 -8.74 -3.63
C LEU A 205 18.48 -10.02 -3.21
N PRO A 206 17.28 -9.92 -2.61
CA PRO A 206 16.52 -11.09 -2.14
C PRO A 206 16.35 -12.18 -3.21
N HIS A 207 15.99 -11.77 -4.44
CA HIS A 207 15.79 -12.71 -5.55
C HIS A 207 17.10 -13.34 -6.02
N GLN A 208 18.22 -12.61 -5.99
CA GLN A 208 19.53 -13.16 -6.39
C GLN A 208 19.99 -14.28 -5.44
N ILE A 209 19.69 -14.16 -4.14
CA ILE A 209 19.99 -15.19 -3.14
C ILE A 209 19.15 -16.45 -3.39
N ILE A 210 17.88 -16.28 -3.76
CA ILE A 210 16.98 -17.40 -4.04
C ILE A 210 17.28 -18.06 -5.39
N THR A 211 17.51 -17.27 -6.43
CA THR A 211 17.89 -17.77 -7.75
C THR A 211 19.20 -18.55 -7.70
N SER A 212 20.21 -18.10 -6.94
CA SER A 212 21.48 -18.85 -6.79
C SER A 212 21.28 -20.20 -6.09
N CYS A 213 20.33 -20.29 -5.15
CA CYS A 213 19.96 -21.56 -4.52
C CYS A 213 19.18 -22.49 -5.45
N LEU A 214 18.18 -21.96 -6.16
CA LEU A 214 17.25 -22.75 -6.97
C LEU A 214 17.90 -23.29 -8.25
N LYS A 215 18.86 -22.56 -8.82
CA LYS A 215 19.51 -22.94 -10.08
C LYS A 215 20.81 -23.74 -9.87
N GLU A 216 21.14 -24.11 -8.63
CA GLU A 216 22.38 -24.81 -8.25
C GLU A 216 23.67 -24.11 -8.77
N GLU A 217 23.59 -22.81 -9.03
CA GLU A 217 24.71 -22.02 -9.52
C GLU A 217 25.61 -21.63 -8.34
N SER A 218 26.62 -22.46 -8.08
CA SER A 218 27.87 -22.15 -7.37
C SER A 218 27.83 -21.79 -5.86
N GLU A 219 26.68 -21.47 -5.26
CA GLU A 219 26.58 -21.15 -3.83
C GLU A 219 26.03 -22.31 -3.01
N SER A 220 26.78 -22.73 -1.98
CA SER A 220 26.29 -23.70 -0.99
C SER A 220 25.06 -23.12 -0.25
N PRO A 221 24.04 -23.93 0.07
CA PRO A 221 22.86 -23.50 0.82
C PRO A 221 23.18 -22.74 2.13
N GLU A 222 24.28 -23.09 2.77
CA GLU A 222 24.80 -22.47 4.00
C GLU A 222 25.19 -21.00 3.79
N VAL A 223 25.85 -20.68 2.66
CA VAL A 223 26.24 -19.32 2.30
C VAL A 223 25.01 -18.47 2.00
N ALA A 224 24.01 -19.04 1.31
CA ALA A 224 22.77 -18.34 1.03
C ALA A 224 21.96 -18.05 2.30
N GLU A 225 21.85 -19.00 3.24
CA GLU A 225 21.21 -18.77 4.54
C GLU A 225 21.92 -17.66 5.33
N LEU A 226 23.26 -17.59 5.29
CA LEU A 226 24.02 -16.50 5.91
C LEU A 226 23.76 -15.14 5.23
N GLN A 227 23.73 -15.09 3.91
CA GLN A 227 23.42 -13.87 3.16
C GLN A 227 21.99 -13.40 3.45
N TRP A 228 21.03 -14.33 3.48
CA TRP A 228 19.64 -14.07 3.80
C TRP A 228 19.47 -13.56 5.23
N GLY A 229 20.12 -14.20 6.20
CA GLY A 229 20.10 -13.77 7.60
C GLY A 229 20.62 -12.35 7.79
N ARG A 230 21.74 -11.99 7.13
CA ARG A 230 22.28 -10.63 7.15
C ARG A 230 21.33 -9.62 6.51
N LEU A 231 20.73 -9.97 5.38
CA LEU A 231 19.72 -9.14 4.71
C LEU A 231 18.56 -8.82 5.65
N VAL A 232 17.99 -9.84 6.29
CA VAL A 232 16.87 -9.70 7.23
C VAL A 232 17.27 -8.88 8.45
N GLU A 233 18.50 -9.01 8.93
CA GLU A 233 19.04 -8.21 10.04
C GLU A 233 19.14 -6.73 9.67
N GLU A 234 19.71 -6.40 8.51
CA GLU A 234 19.84 -5.02 8.04
C GLU A 234 18.49 -4.32 7.87
N PHE A 235 17.50 -5.02 7.30
CA PHE A 235 16.13 -4.49 7.24
C PHE A 235 15.48 -4.40 8.62
N SER A 236 15.73 -5.38 9.50
CA SER A 236 15.20 -5.36 10.87
C SER A 236 15.70 -4.16 11.68
N LYS A 237 16.94 -3.69 11.45
CA LYS A 237 17.50 -2.47 12.07
C LYS A 237 16.71 -1.22 11.68
N LYS A 238 16.16 -1.18 10.46
CA LYS A 238 15.32 -0.07 9.96
C LYS A 238 13.88 -0.16 10.48
N GLY A 239 13.47 -1.32 10.99
CA GLY A 239 12.17 -1.56 11.60
C GLY A 239 11.56 -2.88 11.15
N LYS A 240 10.56 -3.33 11.90
CA LYS A 240 9.79 -4.55 11.58
C LYS A 240 8.37 -4.21 11.17
N PHE A 241 7.82 -5.01 10.26
CA PHE A 241 6.43 -4.91 9.88
C PHE A 241 5.54 -5.37 11.05
N LYS A 242 4.52 -4.58 11.37
CA LYS A 242 3.55 -4.90 12.41
C LYS A 242 2.25 -5.34 11.76
N ASN A 243 1.94 -6.63 11.92
CA ASN A 243 0.75 -7.27 11.37
C ASN A 243 0.63 -7.14 9.84
N SER A 244 1.70 -7.48 9.13
CA SER A 244 1.70 -7.54 7.67
C SER A 244 1.60 -8.99 7.22
N LEU A 245 0.82 -9.21 6.17
CA LEU A 245 0.62 -10.50 5.55
C LEU A 245 1.30 -10.50 4.19
N ALA A 246 2.21 -11.45 3.95
CA ALA A 246 2.79 -11.64 2.63
C ALA A 246 1.84 -12.49 1.78
N VAL A 247 1.41 -11.95 0.64
CA VAL A 247 0.62 -12.68 -0.37
C VAL A 247 1.37 -12.58 -1.70
N CYS A 248 1.72 -13.72 -2.26
CA CYS A 248 2.51 -13.85 -3.48
C CYS A 248 1.64 -14.38 -4.61
N ASP A 249 1.59 -13.68 -5.74
CA ASP A 249 1.01 -14.23 -6.97
C ASP A 249 1.97 -15.26 -7.57
N LEU A 250 1.54 -16.53 -7.53
CA LEU A 250 2.23 -17.67 -8.12
C LEU A 250 1.33 -18.31 -9.20
N SER A 251 0.49 -17.51 -9.85
CA SER A 251 -0.33 -17.96 -10.98
C SER A 251 0.54 -18.54 -12.09
N GLY A 252 -0.01 -19.47 -12.86
CA GLY A 252 0.75 -20.27 -13.83
C GLY A 252 1.53 -19.45 -14.87
N ASN A 253 1.14 -18.19 -15.10
CA ASN A 253 1.83 -17.27 -16.01
C ASN A 253 3.20 -16.80 -15.50
N MET A 254 3.50 -16.96 -14.21
CA MET A 254 4.77 -16.55 -13.60
C MET A 254 5.80 -17.69 -13.58
N ARG A 255 5.41 -18.94 -13.89
CA ARG A 255 6.21 -20.13 -13.61
C ARG A 255 7.50 -20.20 -14.43
N GLY A 256 8.64 -20.40 -13.75
CA GLY A 256 9.98 -20.48 -14.36
C GLY A 256 10.55 -19.12 -14.79
N SER A 257 9.86 -18.02 -14.48
CA SER A 257 10.34 -16.67 -14.79
C SER A 257 11.09 -16.06 -13.60
N LEU A 258 11.93 -15.06 -13.87
CA LEU A 258 12.54 -14.22 -12.84
C LEU A 258 11.48 -13.57 -11.91
N MET A 259 10.26 -13.35 -12.41
CA MET A 259 9.18 -12.75 -11.61
C MET A 259 8.68 -13.68 -10.52
N GLU A 260 8.66 -15.00 -10.75
CA GLU A 260 8.36 -15.98 -9.70
C GLU A 260 9.41 -15.90 -8.58
N ASP A 261 10.70 -15.92 -8.92
CA ASP A 261 11.80 -15.81 -7.96
C ASP A 261 11.71 -14.51 -7.15
N VAL A 262 11.43 -13.38 -7.80
CA VAL A 262 11.25 -12.08 -7.14
C VAL A 262 10.04 -12.08 -6.22
N CYS A 263 8.91 -12.63 -6.67
CA CYS A 263 7.66 -12.67 -5.90
C CYS A 263 7.83 -13.53 -4.63
N ILE A 264 8.46 -14.70 -4.77
CA ILE A 264 8.80 -15.59 -3.66
C ILE A 264 9.76 -14.90 -2.69
N ALA A 265 10.84 -14.32 -3.21
CA ALA A 265 11.85 -13.65 -2.41
C ALA A 265 11.29 -12.49 -1.59
N MET A 266 10.50 -11.63 -2.22
CA MET A 266 9.86 -10.53 -1.52
C MET A 266 8.84 -11.01 -0.49
N GLY A 267 8.08 -12.06 -0.82
CA GLY A 267 7.14 -12.68 0.12
C GLY A 267 7.81 -13.20 1.39
N LEU A 268 8.90 -13.95 1.22
CA LEU A 268 9.70 -14.48 2.33
C LEU A 268 10.30 -13.35 3.17
N LEU A 269 10.88 -12.33 2.55
CA LEU A 269 11.46 -11.19 3.25
C LEU A 269 10.40 -10.45 4.09
N VAL A 270 9.22 -10.17 3.52
CA VAL A 270 8.11 -9.52 4.24
C VAL A 270 7.64 -10.38 5.41
N SER A 271 7.54 -11.69 5.20
CA SER A 271 7.13 -12.66 6.23
C SER A 271 8.12 -12.72 7.41
N GLU A 272 9.42 -12.64 7.17
CA GLU A 272 10.43 -12.64 8.22
C GLU A 272 10.53 -11.33 9.00
N LEU A 273 10.37 -10.22 8.28
CA LEU A 273 10.32 -8.89 8.87
C LEU A 273 9.01 -8.61 9.60
N SER A 274 8.00 -9.48 9.44
CA SER A 274 6.71 -9.37 10.11
C SER A 274 6.73 -9.85 11.56
N GLY A 275 5.97 -9.17 12.42
CA GLY A 275 5.67 -9.61 13.78
C GLY A 275 4.56 -10.68 13.83
N PRO A 276 4.37 -11.33 15.00
CA PRO A 276 3.20 -12.19 15.23
C PRO A 276 1.87 -11.45 14.96
N PRO A 277 0.82 -12.12 14.45
CA PRO A 277 0.72 -13.56 14.21
C PRO A 277 1.21 -14.01 12.81
N TRP A 278 1.68 -13.09 11.98
CA TRP A 278 2.00 -13.37 10.56
C TRP A 278 3.47 -13.69 10.30
N LYS A 279 4.34 -13.51 11.29
CA LYS A 279 5.75 -13.87 11.18
C LYS A 279 5.92 -15.29 10.65
N GLY A 280 6.70 -15.44 9.57
CA GLY A 280 6.98 -16.73 8.97
C GLY A 280 5.81 -17.32 8.16
N LYS A 281 4.80 -16.51 7.79
CA LYS A 281 3.68 -16.93 6.96
C LYS A 281 3.67 -16.18 5.64
N VAL A 282 3.66 -16.93 4.54
CA VAL A 282 3.47 -16.44 3.16
C VAL A 282 2.28 -17.18 2.57
N PHE A 283 1.41 -16.48 1.85
CA PHE A 283 0.24 -17.04 1.19
C PHE A 283 0.42 -16.95 -0.32
N SER A 284 0.16 -18.04 -1.03
CA SER A 284 0.09 -18.00 -2.48
C SER A 284 -1.31 -17.56 -2.90
N PHE A 285 -1.40 -16.59 -3.80
CA PHE A 285 -2.62 -16.30 -4.54
C PHE A 285 -2.74 -17.30 -5.69
N SER A 286 -3.85 -18.05 -5.70
CA SER A 286 -4.29 -18.94 -6.77
C SER A 286 -5.81 -18.82 -6.90
N ASP A 287 -6.40 -19.48 -7.90
CA ASP A 287 -7.86 -19.47 -8.13
C ASP A 287 -8.70 -19.83 -6.89
N TYR A 288 -8.09 -20.50 -5.90
CA TYR A 288 -8.69 -20.78 -4.59
C TYR A 288 -7.68 -20.47 -3.47
N PRO A 289 -7.69 -19.25 -2.90
CA PRO A 289 -6.77 -18.89 -1.82
C PRO A 289 -7.06 -19.75 -0.58
N LYS A 290 -6.11 -20.62 -0.23
CA LYS A 290 -6.19 -21.45 0.99
C LYS A 290 -5.29 -20.86 2.05
N LEU A 291 -5.76 -20.82 3.29
CA LEU A 291 -4.90 -20.55 4.44
C LEU A 291 -4.16 -21.86 4.81
N PRO A 292 -2.86 -22.04 4.52
CA PRO A 292 -2.14 -23.22 4.98
C PRO A 292 -2.08 -23.27 6.52
N LYS A 293 -2.40 -24.43 7.10
CA LYS A 293 -2.27 -24.72 8.54
C LYS A 293 -0.84 -25.18 8.88
N HIS A 294 -0.03 -24.30 9.47
CA HIS A 294 1.33 -24.57 10.02
C HIS A 294 2.35 -25.18 9.01
N GLN A 295 3.68 -25.18 9.15
CA GLN A 295 4.62 -25.30 10.27
C GLN A 295 5.93 -24.59 9.84
N ARG A 296 6.74 -24.14 10.81
CA ARG A 296 8.06 -23.54 10.58
C ARG A 296 8.95 -24.52 9.78
N ARG A 297 9.43 -24.12 8.60
CA ARG A 297 10.60 -24.70 7.94
C ARG A 297 11.53 -23.56 7.55
N ARG A 298 12.83 -23.70 7.84
CA ARG A 298 13.84 -22.75 7.34
C ARG A 298 13.93 -22.94 5.82
N PRO A 299 14.08 -21.85 5.05
CA PRO A 299 13.99 -21.93 3.59
C PRO A 299 15.05 -22.83 2.93
N PHE A 300 16.22 -23.04 3.56
CA PHE A 300 17.36 -23.71 2.91
C PHE A 300 17.94 -24.93 3.64
N VAL A 301 17.23 -25.50 4.63
CA VAL A 301 17.67 -26.73 5.32
C VAL A 301 16.99 -27.93 4.70
N GLN A 302 17.75 -28.78 3.99
CA GLN A 302 17.35 -30.15 3.63
C GLN A 302 17.71 -31.10 4.77
N ASP A 303 16.86 -32.11 4.99
CA ASP A 303 17.13 -33.27 5.85
C ASP A 303 18.16 -34.22 5.21
#